data_AF-A0AAN6GZZ5-F1
#
_entry.id   AF-A0AAN6GZZ5-F1
#
_cell.length_a   1.000
_cell.length_b   1.000
_cell.length_c   1.000
_cell.angle_alpha   90.00
_cell.angle_beta   90.00
_cell.angle_gamma   90.00
#
_symmetry.space_group_name_H-M   'P 1'
#
loop_
_entity.id
_entity.type
_entity.pdbx_description
1 polymer ?
#
loop_
_entity_poly.entity_id
_entity_poly.type
_entity_poly.pdbx_seq_one_letter_code
_entity_poly.pdbx_strand_id
1 'polypeptide(L)'
;MTSPSDSFIDALAARATIEKDDEIGFISIPGIEAVPESQRIAIFKKAEQRLVSSRLDADALRSRLQSITPPPLFGEERDEESRLLEAQARQDLESEGCAPCYPAHLKVPVRHPPEEYRLIIEYWQSLGVTDDVVLCAQRSDWRKFRHYQRLQRRYYRKKPFGFLEEEVRERRQRNGLDDDVRLLPDPRQQNRQQDWIEFQDFHLEFWERKTKDRQELRDRLEEARRIASDRGAEGSGGAAWDVTGIPQILEYADSILRWHDVFLQWIERQREAMEPHPSTPVEQSSGDQETSASRPRDEPSKSPAEVVEFSNSTAQSTEPVPEDIALAFPNTARQIPKRRKSNPRRTKEKALAQFSPPRVAKASGSAGSRTKPRAGTQRSGARQNRVQAKHQRSPSTERPLPARRSITTRSAGIEGATEMGPKVKDAWIFQDNNTNKRTRSDVRP
;
A
#
# COMPACT_ATOMS: atom_id res chain seq x y z
N MET A 1 -32.65 39.12 -39.59
CA MET A 1 -31.20 38.83 -39.64
C MET A 1 -31.03 37.49 -40.30
N THR A 2 -30.41 37.44 -41.48
CA THR A 2 -30.14 36.20 -42.20
C THR A 2 -29.00 35.46 -41.49
N SER A 3 -29.24 34.20 -41.11
CA SER A 3 -28.18 33.33 -40.64
C SER A 3 -27.07 33.27 -41.70
N PRO A 4 -25.78 33.27 -41.30
CA PRO A 4 -24.67 33.14 -42.24
C PRO A 4 -24.83 31.83 -43.00
N SER A 5 -24.49 31.84 -44.29
CA SER A 5 -24.49 30.62 -45.07
C SER A 5 -23.38 29.68 -44.57
N ASP A 6 -23.62 28.36 -44.58
CA ASP A 6 -22.61 27.37 -44.18
C ASP A 6 -21.29 27.54 -44.97
N SER A 7 -21.39 28.00 -46.22
CA SER A 7 -20.25 28.33 -47.07
C SER A 7 -19.33 29.41 -46.48
N PHE A 8 -19.88 30.40 -45.75
CA PHE A 8 -19.10 31.43 -45.09
C PHE A 8 -18.33 30.86 -43.88
N ILE A 9 -19.00 30.03 -43.08
CA ILE A 9 -18.38 29.33 -41.95
C ILE A 9 -17.25 28.42 -42.44
N ASP A 10 -17.48 27.67 -43.52
CA ASP A 10 -16.47 26.79 -44.13
C ASP A 10 -15.29 27.55 -44.70
N ALA A 11 -15.52 28.70 -45.34
CA ALA A 11 -14.47 29.52 -45.91
C ALA A 11 -13.57 30.13 -44.82
N LEU A 12 -14.14 30.58 -43.70
CA LEU A 12 -13.37 31.07 -42.56
C LEU A 12 -12.64 29.95 -41.83
N ALA A 13 -13.30 28.82 -41.56
CA ALA A 13 -12.67 27.66 -40.94
C ALA A 13 -11.50 27.09 -41.78
N ALA A 14 -11.55 27.21 -43.12
CA ALA A 14 -10.45 26.80 -44.00
C ALA A 14 -9.17 27.63 -43.80
N ARG A 15 -9.28 28.85 -43.27
CA ARG A 15 -8.15 29.76 -43.05
C ARG A 15 -7.47 29.54 -41.70
N ALA A 16 -7.99 28.63 -40.88
CA ALA A 16 -7.45 28.36 -39.57
C ALA A 16 -6.04 27.77 -39.65
N THR A 17 -5.12 28.28 -38.85
CA THR A 17 -3.76 27.79 -38.69
C THR A 17 -3.48 27.46 -37.22
N ILE A 18 -2.51 26.59 -36.96
CA ILE A 18 -2.02 26.33 -35.59
C ILE A 18 -0.75 27.14 -35.40
N GLU A 19 -0.83 28.18 -34.60
CA GLU A 19 0.33 28.90 -34.10
C GLU A 19 0.83 28.20 -32.84
N LYS A 20 2.16 28.03 -32.72
CA LYS A 20 2.78 27.44 -31.53
C LYS A 20 3.44 28.56 -30.74
N ASP A 21 3.03 28.72 -29.49
CA ASP A 21 3.73 29.53 -28.51
C ASP A 21 4.15 28.60 -27.37
N ASP A 22 5.46 28.40 -27.23
CA ASP A 22 6.08 27.38 -26.37
C ASP A 22 5.52 25.95 -26.59
N GLU A 23 4.80 25.43 -25.60
CA GLU A 23 4.21 24.09 -25.56
C GLU A 23 2.71 24.07 -25.91
N ILE A 24 2.09 25.24 -26.08
CA ILE A 24 0.64 25.38 -26.32
C ILE A 24 0.41 25.75 -27.78
N GLY A 25 -0.39 24.93 -28.47
CA GLY A 25 -0.86 25.25 -29.81
C GLY A 25 -2.17 26.02 -29.75
N PHE A 26 -2.23 27.20 -30.37
CA PHE A 26 -3.43 28.01 -30.49
C PHE A 26 -3.97 27.94 -31.92
N ILE A 27 -5.30 27.87 -32.08
CA ILE A 27 -5.95 27.94 -33.38
C ILE A 27 -6.19 29.41 -33.70
N SER A 28 -5.47 29.92 -34.70
CA SER A 28 -5.59 31.29 -35.20
C SER A 28 -6.50 31.27 -36.44
N ILE A 29 -7.55 32.09 -36.45
CA ILE A 29 -8.51 32.19 -37.58
C ILE A 29 -8.57 33.65 -38.04
N PRO A 30 -7.82 34.04 -39.08
CA PRO A 30 -7.78 35.42 -39.53
C PRO A 30 -9.17 35.97 -39.91
N GLY A 31 -9.55 37.10 -39.30
CA GLY A 31 -10.81 37.80 -39.57
C GLY A 31 -12.00 37.33 -38.73
N ILE A 32 -11.78 36.48 -37.72
CA ILE A 32 -12.84 36.03 -36.80
C ILE A 32 -13.41 37.17 -35.95
N GLU A 33 -12.65 38.26 -35.77
CA GLU A 33 -13.04 39.45 -35.01
C GLU A 33 -14.23 40.17 -35.65
N ALA A 34 -14.34 40.13 -36.98
CA ALA A 34 -15.42 40.73 -37.74
C ALA A 34 -16.73 39.90 -37.69
N VAL A 35 -16.69 38.70 -37.10
CA VAL A 35 -17.83 37.79 -37.01
C VAL A 35 -18.57 37.98 -35.67
N PRO A 36 -19.92 37.98 -35.66
CA PRO A 36 -20.70 37.97 -34.42
C PRO A 36 -20.35 36.78 -33.52
N GLU A 37 -20.33 37.02 -32.20
CA GLU A 37 -19.93 36.03 -31.21
C GLU A 37 -20.72 34.70 -31.30
N SER A 38 -22.02 34.78 -31.60
CA SER A 38 -22.89 33.62 -31.78
C SER A 38 -22.45 32.65 -32.88
N GLN A 39 -21.64 33.10 -33.84
CA GLN A 39 -21.15 32.29 -34.97
C GLN A 39 -19.70 31.84 -34.78
N ARG A 40 -18.93 32.49 -33.89
CA ARG A 40 -17.51 32.16 -33.66
C ARG A 40 -17.32 30.73 -33.19
N ILE A 41 -18.23 30.23 -32.35
CA ILE A 41 -18.20 28.84 -31.85
C ILE A 41 -18.33 27.83 -32.99
N ALA A 42 -19.23 28.08 -33.94
CA ALA A 42 -19.44 27.17 -35.09
C ALA A 42 -18.21 27.16 -36.02
N ILE A 43 -17.62 28.34 -36.27
CA ILE A 43 -16.38 28.46 -37.05
C ILE A 43 -15.22 27.75 -36.34
N PHE A 44 -15.09 27.92 -35.02
CA PHE A 44 -14.04 27.28 -34.24
C PHE A 44 -14.17 25.76 -34.25
N LYS A 45 -15.38 25.20 -34.07
CA LYS A 45 -15.62 23.75 -34.16
C LYS A 45 -15.27 23.19 -35.54
N LYS A 46 -15.63 23.88 -36.63
CA LYS A 46 -15.27 23.45 -37.99
C LYS A 46 -13.76 23.55 -38.25
N ALA A 47 -13.10 24.60 -37.74
CA ALA A 47 -11.65 24.76 -37.82
C ALA A 47 -10.92 23.65 -37.06
N GLU A 48 -11.35 23.36 -35.83
CA GLU A 48 -10.83 22.26 -35.03
C GLU A 48 -10.99 20.91 -35.75
N GLN A 49 -12.20 20.60 -36.26
CA GLN A 49 -12.44 19.37 -36.99
C GLN A 49 -11.52 19.20 -38.21
N ARG A 50 -11.29 20.28 -38.96
CA ARG A 50 -10.37 20.27 -40.11
C ARG A 50 -8.93 20.10 -39.69
N LEU A 51 -8.48 20.83 -38.68
CA LEU A 51 -7.11 20.76 -38.20
C LEU A 51 -6.82 19.39 -37.60
N VAL A 52 -7.73 18.82 -36.79
CA VAL A 52 -7.63 17.46 -36.26
C VAL A 52 -7.60 16.43 -37.41
N SER A 53 -8.45 16.58 -38.42
CA SER A 53 -8.46 15.67 -39.59
C SER A 53 -7.18 15.78 -40.44
N SER A 54 -6.57 16.96 -40.53
CA SER A 54 -5.33 17.18 -41.29
C SER A 54 -4.06 16.77 -40.53
N ARG A 55 -4.10 16.81 -39.20
CA ARG A 55 -2.93 16.55 -38.32
C ARG A 55 -2.86 15.11 -37.84
N LEU A 56 -3.98 14.40 -37.93
CA LEU A 56 -4.06 12.95 -37.77
C LEU A 56 -4.09 12.30 -39.15
N ASP A 57 -3.01 12.44 -39.93
CA ASP A 57 -2.64 11.30 -40.76
C ASP A 57 -2.22 10.19 -39.79
N ALA A 58 -3.23 9.47 -39.32
CA ALA A 58 -3.09 8.42 -38.32
C ALA A 58 -2.08 7.38 -38.81
N ASP A 59 -1.94 7.21 -40.13
CA ASP A 59 -0.97 6.33 -40.75
C ASP A 59 0.44 6.91 -40.71
N ALA A 60 0.63 8.21 -40.92
CA ALA A 60 1.94 8.86 -40.72
C ALA A 60 2.38 8.85 -39.25
N LEU A 61 1.46 9.11 -38.30
CA LEU A 61 1.74 9.02 -36.87
C LEU A 61 2.04 7.58 -36.45
N ARG A 62 1.24 6.62 -36.92
CA ARG A 62 1.46 5.18 -36.70
C ARG A 62 2.80 4.73 -37.29
N SER A 63 3.13 5.16 -38.51
CA SER A 63 4.42 4.87 -39.16
C SER A 63 5.60 5.44 -38.38
N ARG A 64 5.46 6.67 -37.87
CA ARG A 64 6.49 7.30 -37.03
C ARG A 64 6.63 6.58 -35.69
N LEU A 65 5.52 6.22 -35.04
CA LEU A 65 5.54 5.45 -33.79
C LEU A 65 6.16 4.07 -34.00
N GLN A 66 5.82 3.36 -35.09
CA GLN A 66 6.44 2.09 -35.47
C GLN A 66 7.93 2.23 -35.79
N SER A 67 8.37 3.36 -36.34
CA SER A 67 9.79 3.60 -36.62
C SER A 67 10.63 3.88 -35.36
N ILE A 68 10.00 4.34 -34.28
CA ILE A 68 10.65 4.70 -33.01
C ILE A 68 10.50 3.58 -31.98
N THR A 69 9.39 2.84 -32.04
CA THR A 69 9.11 1.73 -31.14
C THR A 69 9.84 0.51 -31.69
N PRO A 70 10.81 -0.06 -30.96
CA PRO A 70 11.45 -1.29 -31.39
C PRO A 70 10.37 -2.36 -31.68
N PRO A 71 10.61 -3.26 -32.64
CA PRO A 71 9.67 -4.34 -32.92
C PRO A 71 9.27 -5.02 -31.61
N PRO A 72 7.97 -5.30 -31.39
CA PRO A 72 7.56 -5.97 -30.18
C PRO A 72 8.39 -7.25 -30.04
N LEU A 73 9.11 -7.37 -28.92
CA LEU A 73 9.90 -8.56 -28.59
C LEU A 73 8.99 -9.78 -28.79
N PHE A 74 9.41 -10.70 -29.66
CA PHE A 74 8.66 -11.93 -29.91
C PHE A 74 8.55 -12.70 -28.59
N GLY A 75 7.45 -13.46 -28.41
CA GLY A 75 7.03 -13.99 -27.10
C GLY A 75 8.11 -14.68 -26.26
N GLU A 76 9.11 -15.32 -26.88
CA GLU A 76 10.21 -15.98 -26.18
C GLU A 76 11.14 -15.01 -25.41
N GLU A 77 11.43 -13.84 -25.96
CA GLU A 77 12.30 -12.84 -25.31
C GLU A 77 11.61 -12.22 -24.09
N ARG A 78 10.31 -11.93 -24.20
CA ARG A 78 9.49 -11.48 -23.06
C ARG A 78 9.40 -12.56 -21.99
N ASP A 79 9.20 -13.81 -22.40
CA ASP A 79 9.13 -14.94 -21.46
C ASP A 79 10.48 -15.11 -20.72
N GLU A 80 11.62 -14.87 -21.37
CA GLU A 80 12.94 -14.91 -20.73
C GLU A 80 13.14 -13.79 -19.71
N GLU A 81 12.75 -12.55 -20.04
CA GLU A 81 12.78 -11.44 -19.07
C GLU A 81 11.90 -11.75 -17.85
N SER A 82 10.69 -12.26 -18.05
CA SER A 82 9.80 -12.69 -16.98
C SER A 82 10.42 -13.79 -16.12
N ARG A 83 11.08 -14.79 -16.73
CA ARG A 83 11.82 -15.86 -16.00
C ARG A 83 12.92 -15.28 -15.11
N LEU A 84 13.72 -14.35 -15.62
CA LEU A 84 14.81 -13.73 -14.86
C LEU A 84 14.28 -12.90 -13.68
N LEU A 85 13.23 -12.11 -13.91
CA LEU A 85 12.60 -11.30 -12.87
C LEU A 85 11.98 -12.15 -11.76
N GLU A 86 11.28 -13.21 -12.12
CA GLU A 86 10.67 -14.18 -11.21
C GLU A 86 11.72 -14.96 -10.40
N ALA A 87 12.79 -15.42 -11.05
CA ALA A 87 13.90 -16.11 -10.37
C ALA A 87 14.57 -15.20 -9.33
N GLN A 88 14.84 -13.94 -9.69
CA GLN A 88 15.38 -12.96 -8.73
C GLN A 88 14.38 -12.68 -7.60
N ALA A 89 13.08 -12.57 -7.92
CA ALA A 89 12.08 -12.30 -6.91
C ALA A 89 11.94 -13.44 -5.90
N ARG A 90 12.03 -14.70 -6.36
CA ARG A 90 12.08 -15.87 -5.49
C ARG A 90 13.27 -15.83 -4.53
N GLN A 91 14.48 -15.59 -5.06
CA GLN A 91 15.68 -15.49 -4.23
C GLN A 91 15.56 -14.40 -3.17
N ASP A 92 15.06 -13.22 -3.54
CA ASP A 92 14.85 -12.12 -2.61
C ASP A 92 13.85 -12.51 -1.51
N LEU A 93 12.69 -13.09 -1.87
CA LEU A 93 11.66 -13.53 -0.93
C LEU A 93 12.22 -14.54 0.08
N GLU A 94 12.90 -15.58 -0.41
CA GLU A 94 13.49 -16.63 0.43
C GLU A 94 14.56 -16.04 1.37
N SER A 95 15.42 -15.14 0.86
CA SER A 95 16.45 -14.47 1.67
C SER A 95 15.86 -13.56 2.76
N GLU A 96 14.66 -13.02 2.54
CA GLU A 96 13.93 -12.17 3.48
C GLU A 96 12.98 -12.98 4.39
N GLY A 97 12.96 -14.32 4.30
CA GLY A 97 12.13 -15.21 5.11
C GLY A 97 10.68 -15.38 4.63
N CYS A 98 10.33 -14.80 3.48
CA CYS A 98 9.02 -14.96 2.85
C CYS A 98 8.99 -16.24 2.01
N ALA A 99 7.96 -17.07 2.20
CA ALA A 99 7.72 -18.22 1.34
C ALA A 99 7.17 -17.76 -0.02
N PRO A 100 7.77 -18.14 -1.15
CA PRO A 100 7.16 -17.94 -2.47
C PRO A 100 5.77 -18.56 -2.52
N CYS A 101 4.83 -17.90 -3.20
CA CYS A 101 3.43 -18.36 -3.25
C CYS A 101 3.19 -19.62 -4.07
N TYR A 102 4.19 -20.07 -4.83
CA TYR A 102 4.17 -21.32 -5.58
C TYR A 102 5.60 -21.90 -5.66
N PRO A 103 5.74 -23.23 -5.85
CA PRO A 103 7.02 -23.91 -5.78
C PRO A 103 7.91 -23.67 -7.01
N ALA A 104 9.21 -23.93 -6.84
CA ALA A 104 10.22 -23.56 -7.84
C ALA A 104 10.13 -24.28 -9.19
N HIS A 105 9.45 -25.43 -9.23
CA HIS A 105 9.34 -26.25 -10.43
C HIS A 105 8.25 -25.78 -11.42
N LEU A 106 7.41 -24.80 -11.05
CA LEU A 106 6.44 -24.22 -11.99
C LEU A 106 7.18 -23.42 -13.06
N LYS A 107 6.83 -23.67 -14.32
CA LYS A 107 7.39 -22.93 -15.47
C LYS A 107 6.84 -21.51 -15.50
N VAL A 108 7.75 -20.54 -15.65
CA VAL A 108 7.43 -19.11 -15.76
C VAL A 108 7.51 -18.67 -17.24
N PRO A 109 6.55 -17.87 -17.74
CA PRO A 109 5.34 -17.39 -17.04
C PRO A 109 4.33 -18.52 -16.78
N VAL A 110 3.62 -18.44 -15.66
CA VAL A 110 2.68 -19.48 -15.23
C VAL A 110 1.36 -19.35 -15.99
N ARG A 111 1.27 -19.95 -17.17
CA ARG A 111 0.06 -19.89 -18.03
C ARG A 111 -1.06 -20.81 -17.56
N HIS A 112 -0.72 -21.96 -16.99
CA HIS A 112 -1.66 -22.97 -16.53
C HIS A 112 -1.29 -23.40 -15.11
N PRO A 113 -1.63 -22.59 -14.09
CA PRO A 113 -1.29 -22.90 -12.72
C PRO A 113 -1.99 -24.19 -12.25
N PRO A 114 -1.31 -25.05 -11.46
CA PRO A 114 -1.96 -26.17 -10.78
C PRO A 114 -3.13 -25.71 -9.91
N GLU A 115 -4.16 -26.54 -9.76
CA GLU A 115 -5.39 -26.20 -9.02
C GLU A 115 -5.12 -25.68 -7.60
N GLU A 116 -4.14 -26.28 -6.92
CA GLU A 116 -3.71 -25.91 -5.56
C GLU A 116 -3.16 -24.47 -5.45
N TYR A 117 -2.57 -23.93 -6.53
CA TYR A 117 -1.99 -22.58 -6.55
C TYR A 117 -2.79 -21.61 -7.43
N ARG A 118 -3.82 -22.08 -8.15
CA ARG A 118 -4.57 -21.25 -9.12
C ARG A 118 -5.08 -19.96 -8.48
N LEU A 119 -5.79 -20.09 -7.36
CA LEU A 119 -6.44 -18.94 -6.72
C LEU A 119 -5.44 -17.90 -6.19
N ILE A 120 -4.30 -18.34 -5.65
CA ILE A 120 -3.27 -17.40 -5.15
C ILE A 120 -2.51 -16.74 -6.31
N ILE A 121 -2.29 -17.45 -7.42
CA ILE A 121 -1.68 -16.89 -8.62
C ILE A 121 -2.61 -15.85 -9.26
N GLU A 122 -3.90 -16.18 -9.41
CA GLU A 122 -4.92 -15.25 -9.90
C GLU A 122 -5.05 -14.01 -9.00
N TYR A 123 -4.96 -14.17 -7.68
CA TYR A 123 -4.90 -13.04 -6.75
C TYR A 123 -3.76 -12.07 -7.10
N TRP A 124 -2.53 -12.56 -7.24
CA TRP A 124 -1.39 -11.69 -7.54
C TRP A 124 -1.48 -11.06 -8.93
N GLN A 125 -2.01 -11.79 -9.91
CA GLN A 125 -2.28 -11.26 -11.25
C GLN A 125 -3.33 -10.16 -11.22
N SER A 126 -4.35 -10.26 -10.35
CA SER A 126 -5.39 -9.24 -10.21
C SER A 126 -4.88 -7.91 -9.64
N LEU A 127 -3.73 -7.90 -8.95
CA LEU A 127 -3.17 -6.70 -8.30
C LEU A 127 -2.29 -5.85 -9.22
N GLY A 128 -1.96 -6.35 -10.42
CA GLY A 128 -0.90 -5.77 -11.26
C GLY A 128 -1.34 -5.48 -12.69
N VAL A 129 -0.49 -4.70 -13.38
CA VAL A 129 -0.50 -4.55 -14.85
C VAL A 129 0.42 -5.61 -15.50
N THR A 130 1.16 -6.36 -14.69
CA THR A 130 2.18 -7.32 -15.11
C THR A 130 1.73 -8.73 -14.80
N ASP A 131 0.82 -9.23 -15.63
CA ASP A 131 0.16 -10.55 -15.50
C ASP A 131 1.15 -11.73 -15.45
N ASP A 132 2.38 -11.52 -15.93
CA ASP A 132 3.38 -12.57 -16.15
C ASP A 132 4.40 -12.77 -15.00
N VAL A 133 4.46 -11.87 -14.01
CA VAL A 133 5.49 -11.88 -12.94
C VAL A 133 4.90 -11.83 -11.52
N VAL A 134 4.27 -12.92 -11.13
CA VAL A 134 3.58 -13.14 -9.85
C VAL A 134 4.50 -12.91 -8.65
N LEU A 135 5.70 -13.52 -8.58
CA LEU A 135 6.56 -13.32 -7.39
C LEU A 135 7.14 -11.90 -7.32
N CYS A 136 7.19 -11.17 -8.44
CA CYS A 136 7.54 -9.75 -8.39
C CYS A 136 6.49 -8.94 -7.63
N ALA A 137 5.20 -9.22 -7.86
CA ALA A 137 4.10 -8.62 -7.11
C ALA A 137 4.18 -9.00 -5.62
N GLN A 138 4.35 -10.29 -5.32
CA GLN A 138 4.52 -10.78 -3.96
C GLN A 138 5.71 -10.12 -3.24
N ARG A 139 6.88 -10.05 -3.90
CA ARG A 139 8.07 -9.37 -3.36
C ARG A 139 7.81 -7.89 -3.09
N SER A 140 7.12 -7.20 -4.00
CA SER A 140 6.77 -5.80 -3.77
C SER A 140 5.88 -5.64 -2.55
N ASP A 141 4.93 -6.54 -2.35
CA ASP A 141 4.00 -6.50 -1.22
C ASP A 141 4.70 -6.82 0.11
N TRP A 142 5.56 -7.85 0.12
CA TRP A 142 6.42 -8.16 1.26
C TRP A 142 7.30 -6.97 1.68
N ARG A 143 7.87 -6.24 0.71
CA ARG A 143 8.64 -5.02 0.99
C ARG A 143 7.78 -3.90 1.61
N LYS A 144 6.52 -3.76 1.19
CA LYS A 144 5.57 -2.82 1.83
C LYS A 144 5.32 -3.22 3.28
N PHE A 145 5.10 -4.51 3.53
CA PHE A 145 4.99 -5.03 4.88
C PHE A 145 6.24 -4.73 5.72
N ARG A 146 7.46 -5.04 5.24
CA ARG A 146 8.70 -4.76 6.00
C ARG A 146 8.89 -3.27 6.27
N HIS A 147 8.42 -2.41 5.36
CA HIS A 147 8.37 -0.97 5.61
C HIS A 147 7.37 -0.62 6.73
N TYR A 148 6.14 -1.12 6.64
CA TYR A 148 5.11 -0.96 7.65
C TYR A 148 5.55 -1.45 9.04
N GLN A 149 6.15 -2.65 9.13
CA GLN A 149 6.67 -3.22 10.37
C GLN A 149 7.69 -2.28 11.02
N ARG A 150 8.63 -1.71 10.24
CA ARG A 150 9.59 -0.70 10.74
C ARG A 150 8.91 0.57 11.23
N LEU A 151 7.86 1.03 10.55
CA LEU A 151 7.08 2.20 10.99
C LEU A 151 6.35 1.92 12.30
N GLN A 152 5.72 0.75 12.43
CA GLN A 152 5.06 0.32 13.67
C GLN A 152 6.05 0.27 14.83
N ARG A 153 7.22 -0.35 14.64
CA ARG A 153 8.28 -0.36 15.67
C ARG A 153 8.72 1.05 16.06
N ARG A 154 8.85 1.96 15.10
CA ARG A 154 9.21 3.37 15.39
C ARG A 154 8.12 4.08 16.20
N TYR A 155 6.85 3.84 15.87
CA TYR A 155 5.70 4.41 16.58
C TYR A 155 5.63 3.89 18.02
N TYR A 156 5.74 2.56 18.19
CA TYR A 156 5.69 1.90 19.49
C TYR A 156 6.97 2.02 20.30
N ARG A 157 8.07 2.57 19.76
CA ARG A 157 9.28 2.85 20.56
C ARG A 157 9.05 3.80 21.74
N LYS A 158 8.04 4.67 21.64
CA LYS A 158 7.66 5.64 22.69
C LYS A 158 6.53 5.13 23.60
N LYS A 159 5.93 3.99 23.27
CA LYS A 159 4.81 3.39 24.00
C LYS A 159 5.27 2.02 24.54
N PRO A 160 4.55 1.43 25.51
CA PRO A 160 4.75 0.03 25.81
C PRO A 160 4.49 -0.82 24.57
N PHE A 161 5.42 -1.72 24.23
CA PHE A 161 5.30 -2.57 23.03
C PHE A 161 4.10 -3.53 23.12
N GLY A 162 3.71 -3.93 24.33
CA GLY A 162 2.54 -4.80 24.54
C GLY A 162 1.22 -4.24 24.01
N PHE A 163 1.11 -2.91 23.77
CA PHE A 163 -0.04 -2.36 23.07
C PHE A 163 -0.14 -2.81 21.61
N LEU A 164 1.00 -2.97 20.92
CA LEU A 164 0.99 -3.50 19.55
C LEU A 164 0.57 -4.97 19.56
N GLU A 165 1.10 -5.76 20.49
CA GLU A 165 0.72 -7.18 20.62
C GLU A 165 -0.78 -7.34 20.91
N GLU A 166 -1.33 -6.48 21.78
CA GLU A 166 -2.76 -6.48 22.08
C GLU A 166 -3.61 -6.04 20.89
N GLU A 167 -3.22 -4.99 20.14
CA GLU A 167 -3.91 -4.60 18.91
C GLU A 167 -3.93 -5.72 17.86
N VAL A 168 -2.79 -6.39 17.66
CA VAL A 168 -2.67 -7.54 16.76
C VAL A 168 -3.57 -8.69 17.23
N ARG A 169 -3.53 -9.02 18.53
CA ARG A 169 -4.36 -10.08 19.13
C ARG A 169 -5.85 -9.79 18.97
N GLU A 170 -6.30 -8.58 19.31
CA GLU A 170 -7.70 -8.17 19.17
C GLU A 170 -8.18 -8.22 17.72
N ARG A 171 -7.35 -7.78 16.76
CA ARG A 171 -7.69 -7.83 15.34
C ARG A 171 -7.80 -9.27 14.85
N ARG A 172 -6.84 -10.12 15.19
CA ARG A 172 -6.88 -11.56 14.86
C ARG A 172 -8.12 -12.24 15.45
N GLN A 173 -8.41 -12.01 16.73
CA GLN A 173 -9.57 -12.59 17.40
C GLN A 173 -10.90 -12.18 16.74
N ARG A 174 -11.04 -10.90 16.35
CA ARG A 174 -12.22 -10.41 15.61
C ARG A 174 -12.41 -11.09 14.24
N ASN A 175 -11.34 -11.65 13.68
CA ASN A 175 -11.35 -12.39 12.41
C ASN A 175 -11.29 -13.92 12.62
N GLY A 176 -11.53 -14.41 13.84
CA GLY A 176 -11.60 -15.84 14.14
C GLY A 176 -10.25 -16.56 14.22
N LEU A 177 -9.14 -15.82 14.38
CA LEU A 177 -7.79 -16.37 14.52
C LEU A 177 -7.36 -16.25 15.99
N ASP A 178 -7.53 -17.31 16.78
CA ASP A 178 -7.36 -17.30 18.25
C ASP A 178 -6.01 -17.90 18.72
N ASP A 179 -4.92 -17.52 18.06
CA ASP A 179 -3.58 -17.99 18.41
C ASP A 179 -2.89 -17.11 19.46
N ASP A 180 -1.92 -17.69 20.19
CA ASP A 180 -1.08 -16.94 21.13
C ASP A 180 -0.12 -16.00 20.36
N VAL A 181 -0.48 -14.72 20.32
CA VAL A 181 0.34 -13.66 19.71
C VAL A 181 1.45 -13.25 20.67
N ARG A 182 2.69 -13.59 20.30
CA ARG A 182 3.93 -13.10 20.93
C ARG A 182 4.84 -12.47 19.89
N LEU A 183 5.03 -11.16 19.94
CA LEU A 183 5.87 -10.42 19.01
C LEU A 183 7.10 -9.86 19.73
N LEU A 184 8.16 -9.59 18.97
CA LEU A 184 9.38 -9.00 19.54
C LEU A 184 9.54 -7.54 19.10
N PRO A 185 10.00 -6.65 20.00
CA PRO A 185 10.25 -5.25 19.67
C PRO A 185 11.26 -5.07 18.53
N ASP A 186 12.23 -5.97 18.40
CA ASP A 186 13.21 -5.99 17.31
C ASP A 186 12.82 -7.03 16.25
N PRO A 187 12.44 -6.61 15.03
CA PRO A 187 12.09 -7.53 13.95
C PRO A 187 13.19 -8.51 13.55
N ARG A 188 14.45 -8.20 13.84
CA ARG A 188 15.58 -9.08 13.51
C ARG A 188 15.65 -10.31 14.42
N GLN A 189 14.99 -10.26 15.57
CA GLN A 189 14.95 -11.35 16.54
C GLN A 189 13.71 -12.21 16.36
N GLN A 190 12.77 -11.78 15.51
CA GLN A 190 11.56 -12.53 15.25
C GLN A 190 11.88 -13.79 14.46
N ASN A 191 11.25 -14.88 14.86
CA ASN A 191 11.26 -16.09 14.05
C ASN A 191 10.31 -15.93 12.86
N ARG A 192 10.36 -16.89 11.94
CA ARG A 192 9.55 -16.87 10.73
C ARG A 192 8.05 -16.82 11.05
N GLN A 193 7.58 -17.64 11.99
CA GLN A 193 6.16 -17.67 12.37
C GLN A 193 5.67 -16.30 12.88
N GLN A 194 6.46 -15.61 13.68
CA GLN A 194 6.14 -14.27 14.20
C GLN A 194 6.07 -13.22 13.09
N ASP A 195 7.00 -13.25 12.13
CA ASP A 195 6.95 -12.38 10.95
C ASP A 195 5.67 -12.63 10.13
N TRP A 196 5.23 -13.88 10.02
CA TRP A 196 3.99 -14.26 9.33
C TRP A 196 2.72 -13.85 10.07
N ILE A 197 2.71 -13.91 11.41
CA ILE A 197 1.61 -13.40 12.23
C ILE A 197 1.40 -11.90 11.98
N GLU A 198 2.49 -11.12 11.94
CA GLU A 198 2.40 -9.69 11.62
C GLU A 198 2.08 -9.42 10.16
N PHE A 199 2.54 -10.26 9.23
CA PHE A 199 2.17 -10.12 7.83
C PHE A 199 0.68 -10.35 7.63
N GLN A 200 0.11 -11.36 8.28
CA GLN A 200 -1.33 -11.59 8.29
C GLN A 200 -2.07 -10.41 8.91
N ASP A 201 -1.61 -9.90 10.05
CA ASP A 201 -2.21 -8.73 10.70
C ASP A 201 -2.20 -7.47 9.82
N PHE A 202 -1.10 -7.24 9.10
CA PHE A 202 -0.98 -6.17 8.11
C PHE A 202 -2.06 -6.27 7.03
N HIS A 203 -2.35 -7.49 6.56
CA HIS A 203 -3.41 -7.72 5.57
C HIS A 203 -4.81 -7.69 6.17
N LEU A 204 -5.01 -8.12 7.41
CA LEU A 204 -6.27 -7.94 8.13
C LEU A 204 -6.60 -6.45 8.29
N GLU A 205 -5.62 -5.61 8.65
CA GLU A 205 -5.84 -4.17 8.75
C GLU A 205 -6.22 -3.56 7.39
N PHE A 206 -5.58 -4.00 6.30
CA PHE A 206 -5.94 -3.60 4.94
C PHE A 206 -7.38 -4.01 4.60
N TRP A 207 -7.76 -5.26 4.92
CA TRP A 207 -9.09 -5.79 4.70
C TRP A 207 -10.16 -5.02 5.47
N GLU A 208 -9.93 -4.74 6.75
CA GLU A 208 -10.85 -3.94 7.59
C GLU A 208 -11.09 -2.56 6.98
N ARG A 209 -10.02 -1.91 6.50
CA ARG A 209 -10.10 -0.61 5.82
C ARG A 209 -10.92 -0.70 4.54
N LYS A 210 -10.70 -1.72 3.71
CA LYS A 210 -11.43 -1.90 2.45
C LYS A 210 -12.91 -2.23 2.68
N THR A 211 -13.21 -3.01 3.71
CA THR A 211 -14.59 -3.29 4.12
C THR A 211 -15.30 -2.01 4.57
N LYS A 212 -14.60 -1.13 5.29
CA LYS A 212 -15.11 0.19 5.68
C LYS A 212 -15.33 1.09 4.47
N ASP A 213 -14.35 1.20 3.55
CA ASP A 213 -14.48 1.97 2.30
C ASP A 213 -15.70 1.50 1.49
N ARG A 214 -15.89 0.17 1.37
CA ARG A 214 -17.07 -0.41 0.70
C ARG A 214 -18.37 -0.01 1.39
N GLN A 215 -18.42 -0.07 2.72
CA GLN A 215 -19.63 0.30 3.46
C GLN A 215 -19.95 1.79 3.26
N GLU A 216 -18.95 2.67 3.32
CA GLU A 216 -19.13 4.11 3.04
C GLU A 216 -19.65 4.36 1.62
N LEU A 217 -19.19 3.59 0.63
CA LEU A 217 -19.73 3.66 -0.74
C LEU A 217 -21.20 3.20 -0.81
N ARG A 218 -21.58 2.15 -0.07
CA ARG A 218 -22.98 1.69 0.01
C ARG A 218 -23.87 2.76 0.63
N ASP A 219 -23.44 3.34 1.75
CA ASP A 219 -24.18 4.39 2.44
C ASP A 219 -24.35 5.63 1.54
N ARG A 220 -23.30 6.01 0.79
CA ARG A 220 -23.36 7.09 -0.21
C ARG A 220 -24.33 6.80 -1.34
N LEU A 221 -24.35 5.57 -1.85
CA LEU A 221 -25.27 5.17 -2.91
C LEU A 221 -26.73 5.21 -2.42
N GLU A 222 -26.99 4.74 -1.20
CA GLU A 222 -28.32 4.80 -0.59
C GLU A 222 -28.78 6.25 -0.39
N GLU A 223 -27.89 7.13 0.11
CA GLU A 223 -28.15 8.56 0.24
C GLU A 223 -28.46 9.21 -1.11
N ALA A 224 -27.67 8.90 -2.15
CA ALA A 224 -27.87 9.43 -3.49
C ALA A 224 -29.23 8.99 -4.08
N ARG A 225 -29.63 7.74 -3.84
CA ARG A 225 -30.95 7.21 -4.23
C ARG A 225 -32.09 7.90 -3.49
N ARG A 226 -31.91 8.17 -2.19
CA ARG A 226 -32.89 8.92 -1.39
C ARG A 226 -33.06 10.35 -1.93
N ILE A 227 -31.96 11.07 -2.15
CA ILE A 227 -31.98 12.43 -2.71
C ILE A 227 -32.64 12.46 -4.10
N ALA A 228 -32.35 11.48 -4.96
CA ALA A 228 -32.95 11.37 -6.29
C ALA A 228 -34.46 11.12 -6.22
N SER A 229 -34.94 10.39 -5.21
CA SER A 229 -36.36 10.13 -4.99
C SER A 229 -37.09 11.37 -4.47
N ASP A 230 -36.45 12.14 -3.57
CA ASP A 230 -37.09 13.27 -2.87
C ASP A 230 -37.17 14.56 -3.70
N ARG A 231 -36.16 14.86 -4.54
CA ARG A 231 -36.03 16.18 -5.19
C ARG A 231 -36.68 16.33 -6.57
N GLY A 232 -37.22 15.26 -7.13
CA GLY A 232 -37.60 15.25 -8.55
C GLY A 232 -36.38 15.42 -9.47
N ALA A 233 -36.56 15.14 -10.75
CA ALA A 233 -35.46 14.99 -11.72
C ALA A 233 -34.59 16.25 -11.94
N GLU A 234 -35.01 17.43 -11.48
CA GLU A 234 -34.44 18.71 -11.95
C GLU A 234 -33.29 19.26 -11.08
N GLY A 235 -32.98 18.65 -9.92
CA GLY A 235 -32.15 19.33 -8.91
C GLY A 235 -30.80 18.73 -8.53
N SER A 236 -30.37 17.58 -9.07
CA SER A 236 -29.18 16.89 -8.52
C SER A 236 -28.37 16.12 -9.55
N GLY A 237 -27.65 16.85 -10.41
CA GLY A 237 -26.65 16.25 -11.30
C GLY A 237 -25.64 15.37 -10.55
N GLY A 238 -25.23 15.79 -9.33
CA GLY A 238 -24.33 15.00 -8.48
C GLY A 238 -24.91 13.66 -8.03
N ALA A 239 -26.19 13.60 -7.64
CA ALA A 239 -26.82 12.34 -7.23
C ALA A 239 -27.02 11.39 -8.42
N ALA A 240 -27.31 11.92 -9.62
CA ALA A 240 -27.43 11.09 -10.83
C ALA A 240 -26.10 10.43 -11.21
N TRP A 241 -24.98 11.17 -11.07
CA TRP A 241 -23.63 10.61 -11.23
C TRP A 241 -23.31 9.55 -10.19
N ASP A 242 -23.58 9.82 -8.91
CA ASP A 242 -23.32 8.85 -7.84
C ASP A 242 -24.16 7.57 -8.00
N VAL A 243 -25.42 7.67 -8.42
CA VAL A 243 -26.31 6.51 -8.68
C VAL A 243 -25.79 5.62 -9.81
N THR A 244 -25.11 6.18 -10.81
CA THR A 244 -24.60 5.44 -11.97
C THR A 244 -23.16 4.96 -11.79
N GLY A 245 -22.30 5.77 -11.17
CA GLY A 245 -20.87 5.47 -11.00
C GLY A 245 -20.56 4.60 -9.78
N ILE A 246 -21.20 4.83 -8.63
CA ILE A 246 -20.88 4.09 -7.40
C ILE A 246 -21.08 2.56 -7.54
N PRO A 247 -22.11 2.04 -8.25
CA PRO A 247 -22.25 0.59 -8.44
C PRO A 247 -21.02 -0.10 -9.06
N GLN A 248 -20.37 0.53 -10.05
CA GLN A 248 -19.16 -0.01 -10.67
C GLN A 248 -17.99 -0.04 -9.68
N ILE A 249 -17.84 1.03 -8.88
CA ILE A 249 -16.81 1.11 -7.84
C ILE A 249 -17.06 0.05 -6.76
N LEU A 250 -18.33 -0.19 -6.40
CA LEU A 250 -18.71 -1.23 -5.45
C LEU A 250 -18.39 -2.63 -5.97
N GLU A 251 -18.70 -2.93 -7.24
CA GLU A 251 -18.36 -4.22 -7.85
C GLU A 251 -16.85 -4.48 -7.86
N TYR A 252 -16.06 -3.45 -8.15
CA TYR A 252 -14.61 -3.51 -8.07
C TYR A 252 -14.13 -3.72 -6.62
N ALA A 253 -14.68 -2.99 -5.65
CA ALA A 253 -14.35 -3.14 -4.24
C ALA A 253 -14.72 -4.53 -3.69
N ASP A 254 -15.87 -5.07 -4.09
CA ASP A 254 -16.30 -6.43 -3.75
C ASP A 254 -15.35 -7.47 -4.37
N SER A 255 -14.88 -7.24 -5.60
CA SER A 255 -13.87 -8.11 -6.23
C SER A 255 -12.54 -8.09 -5.49
N ILE A 256 -12.05 -6.92 -5.09
CA ILE A 256 -10.83 -6.80 -4.26
C ILE A 256 -10.99 -7.57 -2.96
N LEU A 257 -12.12 -7.41 -2.26
CA LEU A 257 -12.34 -8.09 -0.97
C LEU A 257 -12.37 -9.60 -1.13
N ARG A 258 -13.08 -10.12 -2.15
CA ARG A 258 -13.09 -11.58 -2.44
C ARG A 258 -11.69 -12.13 -2.71
N TRP A 259 -10.92 -11.43 -3.53
CA TRP A 259 -9.54 -11.81 -3.82
C TRP A 259 -8.66 -11.74 -2.57
N HIS A 260 -8.86 -10.74 -1.72
CA HIS A 260 -8.10 -10.61 -0.49
C HIS A 260 -8.46 -11.70 0.54
N ASP A 261 -9.69 -12.19 0.57
CA ASP A 261 -10.08 -13.34 1.40
C ASP A 261 -9.32 -14.60 1.00
N VAL A 262 -9.16 -14.86 -0.30
CA VAL A 262 -8.32 -15.96 -0.83
C VAL A 262 -6.89 -15.81 -0.31
N PHE A 263 -6.35 -14.59 -0.34
CA PHE A 263 -5.00 -14.33 0.11
C PHE A 263 -4.83 -14.55 1.62
N LEU A 264 -5.76 -14.07 2.44
CA LEU A 264 -5.74 -14.28 3.89
C LEU A 264 -5.79 -15.78 4.25
N GLN A 265 -6.61 -16.57 3.54
CA GLN A 265 -6.65 -18.03 3.70
C GLN A 265 -5.32 -18.68 3.31
N TRP A 266 -4.69 -18.20 2.22
CA TRP A 266 -3.39 -18.70 1.82
C TRP A 266 -2.32 -18.39 2.88
N ILE A 267 -2.31 -17.18 3.43
CA ILE A 267 -1.39 -16.79 4.51
C ILE A 267 -1.56 -17.70 5.72
N GLU A 268 -2.82 -17.98 6.11
CA GLU A 268 -3.10 -18.84 7.26
C GLU A 268 -2.59 -20.27 7.04
N ARG A 269 -2.83 -20.86 5.86
CA ARG A 269 -2.30 -22.19 5.52
C ARG A 269 -0.77 -22.23 5.58
N GLN A 270 -0.10 -21.17 5.14
CA GLN A 270 1.36 -21.08 5.23
C GLN A 270 1.83 -20.95 6.68
N ARG A 271 1.11 -20.20 7.52
CA ARG A 271 1.40 -20.05 8.95
C ARG A 271 1.27 -21.38 9.68
N GLU A 272 0.18 -22.10 9.49
CA GLU A 272 -0.08 -23.41 10.09
C GLU A 272 1.01 -24.43 9.71
N ALA A 273 1.43 -24.45 8.45
CA ALA A 273 2.51 -25.32 7.99
C ALA A 273 3.88 -25.02 8.64
N MET A 274 4.06 -23.83 9.24
CA MET A 274 5.27 -23.45 9.97
C MET A 274 5.19 -23.76 11.47
N GLU A 275 4.01 -24.09 12.00
CA GLU A 275 3.91 -24.52 13.39
C GLU A 275 4.57 -25.88 13.54
N PRO A 276 5.67 -25.99 14.31
CA PRO A 276 6.23 -27.30 14.60
C PRO A 276 5.17 -28.05 15.39
N HIS A 277 4.54 -29.05 14.77
CA HIS A 277 3.65 -29.94 15.49
C HIS A 277 4.39 -30.41 16.74
N PRO A 278 3.83 -30.19 17.95
CA PRO A 278 4.46 -30.67 19.18
C PRO A 278 4.68 -32.15 18.93
N SER A 279 5.95 -32.56 18.84
CA SER A 279 6.31 -33.91 18.46
C SER A 279 5.44 -34.82 19.30
N THR A 280 4.53 -35.54 18.65
CA THR A 280 3.56 -36.40 19.31
C THR A 280 4.37 -37.16 20.34
N PRO A 281 4.09 -37.00 21.65
CA PRO A 281 4.95 -37.54 22.68
C PRO A 281 5.12 -39.00 22.33
N VAL A 282 6.35 -39.36 21.93
CA VAL A 282 6.70 -40.72 21.57
C VAL A 282 6.22 -41.49 22.78
N GLU A 283 5.16 -42.28 22.62
CA GLU A 283 4.73 -43.22 23.64
C GLU A 283 5.99 -43.99 23.95
N GLN A 284 6.61 -43.67 25.09
CA GLN A 284 7.60 -44.51 25.70
C GLN A 284 6.82 -45.77 25.97
N SER A 285 6.86 -46.67 24.99
CA SER A 285 6.49 -48.07 25.12
C SER A 285 7.17 -48.52 26.38
N SER A 286 6.41 -48.51 27.47
CA SER A 286 6.73 -49.12 28.73
C SER A 286 6.84 -50.61 28.44
N GLY A 287 8.04 -51.00 28.01
CA GLY A 287 8.45 -52.38 27.99
C GLY A 287 8.45 -52.84 29.43
N ASP A 288 7.39 -53.54 29.79
CA ASP A 288 7.31 -54.38 30.97
C ASP A 288 8.54 -55.28 31.04
N GLN A 289 9.41 -55.03 32.03
CA GLN A 289 10.24 -56.06 32.64
C GLN A 289 10.03 -56.02 34.15
N GLU A 290 8.97 -56.69 34.57
CA GLU A 290 8.93 -57.33 35.89
C GLU A 290 10.01 -58.43 35.93
N THR A 291 10.97 -58.35 36.85
CA THR A 291 11.10 -59.30 37.98
C THR A 291 12.48 -59.22 38.66
N SER A 292 12.42 -59.25 40.00
CA SER A 292 13.38 -59.85 40.95
C SER A 292 14.46 -58.99 41.62
N ALA A 293 14.13 -58.66 42.88
CA ALA A 293 14.89 -58.98 44.11
C ALA A 293 16.17 -58.19 44.49
N SER A 294 16.00 -57.37 45.53
CA SER A 294 16.76 -57.38 46.80
C SER A 294 18.30 -57.22 46.80
N ARG A 295 18.81 -56.04 47.20
CA ARG A 295 19.47 -55.72 48.50
C ARG A 295 20.44 -54.50 48.39
N PRO A 296 20.77 -53.83 49.51
CA PRO A 296 21.49 -52.56 49.55
C PRO A 296 22.99 -52.72 49.82
N ARG A 297 23.83 -51.79 49.33
CA ARG A 297 25.03 -51.32 50.05
C ARG A 297 25.72 -50.12 49.40
N ASP A 298 26.22 -49.27 50.30
CA ASP A 298 27.15 -48.16 50.10
C ASP A 298 28.41 -48.53 49.31
N GLU A 299 28.86 -47.65 48.40
CA GLU A 299 30.06 -46.80 48.55
C GLU A 299 30.49 -46.17 47.20
N PRO A 300 31.25 -45.05 47.23
CA PRO A 300 31.60 -44.25 46.06
C PRO A 300 32.98 -44.62 45.50
N SER A 301 33.13 -44.71 44.17
CA SER A 301 34.45 -44.68 43.53
C SER A 301 34.43 -44.09 42.12
N LYS A 302 35.09 -42.92 42.02
CA LYS A 302 35.98 -42.42 40.96
C LYS A 302 35.96 -43.12 39.59
N SER A 303 35.56 -42.34 38.57
CA SER A 303 36.21 -42.04 37.25
C SER A 303 37.23 -43.03 36.65
N PRO A 304 37.36 -43.18 35.30
CA PRO A 304 37.30 -42.07 34.32
C PRO A 304 36.68 -42.37 32.95
N ALA A 305 36.69 -41.32 32.12
CA ALA A 305 36.20 -41.17 30.76
C ALA A 305 36.54 -42.31 29.79
N GLU A 306 35.53 -42.67 28.98
CA GLU A 306 35.72 -43.41 27.74
C GLU A 306 35.03 -42.63 26.60
N VAL A 307 35.86 -42.29 25.61
CA VAL A 307 35.52 -41.61 24.37
C VAL A 307 34.85 -42.64 23.47
N VAL A 308 33.60 -42.41 23.07
CA VAL A 308 32.93 -43.22 22.04
C VAL A 308 32.76 -42.37 20.79
N GLU A 309 33.50 -42.78 19.75
CA GLU A 309 33.46 -42.28 18.38
C GLU A 309 32.07 -42.42 17.77
N PHE A 310 31.57 -41.34 17.18
CA PHE A 310 30.41 -41.37 16.31
C PHE A 310 30.80 -41.98 14.95
N SER A 311 30.23 -43.15 14.65
CA SER A 311 30.30 -43.77 13.33
C SER A 311 29.34 -43.05 12.36
N ASN A 312 29.89 -42.27 11.44
CA ASN A 312 29.14 -41.75 10.28
C ASN A 312 28.88 -42.90 9.29
N SER A 313 27.63 -43.37 9.24
CA SER A 313 27.20 -44.32 8.22
C SER A 313 26.99 -43.62 6.89
N THR A 314 27.93 -43.89 5.99
CA THR A 314 27.85 -43.70 4.54
C THR A 314 26.90 -44.76 3.98
N ALA A 315 25.85 -44.36 3.26
CA ALA A 315 25.07 -45.25 2.42
C ALA A 315 25.26 -44.83 0.95
N GLN A 316 26.08 -45.63 0.27
CA GLN A 316 26.17 -45.70 -1.18
C GLN A 316 24.87 -46.32 -1.71
N SER A 317 24.30 -45.74 -2.76
CA SER A 317 23.38 -46.44 -3.66
C SER A 317 23.85 -46.19 -5.09
N THR A 318 24.18 -47.29 -5.75
CA THR A 318 24.86 -47.42 -7.02
C THR A 318 23.86 -47.71 -8.13
N GLU A 319 23.91 -46.87 -9.18
CA GLU A 319 23.71 -47.17 -10.63
C GLU A 319 22.33 -47.61 -11.21
N PRO A 320 22.11 -47.48 -12.55
CA PRO A 320 23.01 -46.98 -13.60
C PRO A 320 22.45 -45.88 -14.52
N VAL A 321 23.43 -45.28 -15.19
CA VAL A 321 23.45 -44.36 -16.34
C VAL A 321 22.88 -45.02 -17.62
N PRO A 322 22.41 -44.22 -18.59
CA PRO A 322 22.99 -44.36 -19.93
C PRO A 322 23.55 -43.05 -20.48
N GLU A 323 24.78 -43.18 -21.01
CA GLU A 323 25.49 -42.32 -21.95
C GLU A 323 24.56 -42.03 -23.16
N ASP A 324 24.65 -40.98 -23.97
CA ASP A 324 25.80 -40.24 -24.47
C ASP A 324 25.23 -39.15 -25.40
N ILE A 325 25.44 -37.85 -25.17
CA ILE A 325 25.57 -36.82 -26.24
C ILE A 325 26.40 -35.66 -25.66
N ALA A 326 27.70 -35.70 -25.95
CA ALA A 326 28.60 -34.57 -25.79
C ALA A 326 28.41 -33.57 -26.94
N LEU A 327 28.05 -32.32 -26.62
CA LEU A 327 28.31 -31.17 -27.47
C LEU A 327 29.14 -30.16 -26.68
N ALA A 328 30.43 -30.16 -26.99
CA ALA A 328 31.39 -29.16 -26.54
C ALA A 328 31.09 -27.81 -27.19
N PHE A 329 31.05 -26.73 -26.39
CA PHE A 329 31.34 -25.39 -26.88
C PHE A 329 32.23 -24.61 -25.90
N PRO A 330 33.13 -23.76 -26.42
CA PRO A 330 34.31 -23.31 -25.72
C PRO A 330 34.09 -22.07 -24.85
N ASN A 331 34.85 -22.06 -23.75
CA ASN A 331 35.21 -20.88 -22.97
C ASN A 331 35.60 -19.70 -23.88
N THR A 332 34.85 -18.60 -23.78
CA THR A 332 35.37 -17.27 -24.13
C THR A 332 35.14 -16.32 -22.97
N ALA A 333 36.24 -16.01 -22.27
CA ALA A 333 36.34 -14.91 -21.34
C ALA A 333 36.08 -13.59 -22.08
N ARG A 334 34.95 -12.92 -21.80
CA ARG A 334 34.74 -11.53 -22.19
C ARG A 334 35.06 -10.61 -21.01
N GLN A 335 36.08 -9.79 -21.26
CA GLN A 335 36.56 -8.73 -20.40
C GLN A 335 35.43 -7.75 -20.05
N ILE A 336 35.26 -7.51 -18.75
CA ILE A 336 34.45 -6.44 -18.20
C ILE A 336 35.23 -5.12 -18.36
N PRO A 337 34.72 -4.08 -19.05
CA PRO A 337 35.36 -2.78 -19.05
C PRO A 337 35.25 -2.14 -17.65
N LYS A 338 36.41 -1.85 -17.05
CA LYS A 338 36.54 -1.11 -15.79
C LYS A 338 35.84 0.25 -15.90
N ARG A 339 34.66 0.37 -15.28
CA ARG A 339 33.93 1.63 -15.14
C ARG A 339 34.73 2.58 -14.24
N ARG A 340 35.18 3.70 -14.82
CA ARG A 340 35.97 4.74 -14.16
C ARG A 340 35.18 5.37 -13.00
N LYS A 341 35.85 5.54 -11.86
CA LYS A 341 35.40 6.31 -10.69
C LYS A 341 35.24 7.78 -11.09
N SER A 342 34.02 8.33 -11.02
CA SER A 342 33.80 9.78 -11.08
C SER A 342 33.66 10.32 -9.65
N ASN A 343 34.68 11.06 -9.20
CA ASN A 343 34.61 11.86 -7.98
C ASN A 343 33.70 13.09 -8.19
N PRO A 344 32.99 13.55 -7.14
CA PRO A 344 32.12 14.71 -7.22
C PRO A 344 32.96 16.00 -7.16
N ARG A 345 32.92 16.82 -8.22
CA ARG A 345 33.46 18.18 -8.18
C ARG A 345 32.38 19.15 -7.71
N ARG A 346 32.59 19.61 -6.48
CA ARG A 346 32.00 20.79 -5.86
C ARG A 346 32.65 22.01 -6.52
N THR A 347 31.89 22.81 -7.25
CA THR A 347 32.32 24.17 -7.65
C THR A 347 31.26 25.17 -7.20
N LYS A 348 31.70 26.04 -6.30
CA LYS A 348 31.02 27.28 -5.92
C LYS A 348 31.01 28.19 -7.13
N GLU A 349 29.89 28.82 -7.45
CA GLU A 349 29.92 30.08 -8.16
C GLU A 349 28.89 31.04 -7.57
N LYS A 350 29.45 32.11 -7.00
CA LYS A 350 28.78 33.34 -6.62
C LYS A 350 28.71 34.19 -7.90
N ALA A 351 27.55 34.80 -8.15
CA ALA A 351 27.38 36.22 -8.49
C ALA A 351 26.18 36.40 -9.41
N LEU A 352 25.12 37.00 -8.89
CA LEU A 352 24.51 38.21 -9.46
C LEU A 352 23.38 38.66 -8.53
N ALA A 353 23.67 39.76 -7.82
CA ALA A 353 22.72 40.59 -7.12
C ALA A 353 22.07 41.58 -8.11
N GLN A 354 21.06 42.32 -7.62
CA GLN A 354 20.19 43.32 -8.27
C GLN A 354 18.87 42.67 -8.72
N PHE A 355 17.68 42.92 -8.16
CA PHE A 355 17.13 44.17 -7.62
C PHE A 355 16.17 43.89 -6.44
N SER A 356 16.19 44.77 -5.43
CA SER A 356 15.10 44.91 -4.44
C SER A 356 14.94 46.40 -4.10
N PRO A 357 13.72 46.97 -4.16
CA PRO A 357 13.43 48.28 -3.57
C PRO A 357 13.00 48.18 -2.09
N PRO A 358 12.97 49.31 -1.36
CA PRO A 358 13.35 49.38 0.05
C PRO A 358 12.20 49.29 1.07
N ARG A 359 12.58 48.90 2.29
CA ARG A 359 11.78 49.00 3.53
C ARG A 359 11.61 50.46 3.96
N VAL A 360 10.39 50.81 4.37
CA VAL A 360 10.12 51.97 5.24
C VAL A 360 9.95 51.46 6.67
N ALA A 361 10.73 52.03 7.59
CA ALA A 361 10.65 51.79 9.02
C ALA A 361 9.61 52.70 9.68
N LYS A 362 8.94 52.21 10.72
CA LYS A 362 8.43 53.05 11.80
C LYS A 362 8.63 52.35 13.15
N ALA A 363 9.19 53.12 14.06
CA ALA A 363 9.61 52.76 15.40
C ALA A 363 8.57 53.19 16.44
N SER A 364 8.47 52.41 17.51
CA SER A 364 8.16 52.78 18.90
C SER A 364 8.26 51.48 19.71
N GLY A 365 9.04 51.30 20.77
CA GLY A 365 9.55 52.25 21.75
C GLY A 365 8.89 51.95 23.11
N SER A 366 9.71 51.78 24.16
CA SER A 366 9.39 51.63 25.60
C SER A 366 9.19 50.19 26.10
N ALA A 367 10.15 49.55 26.77
CA ALA A 367 10.80 49.78 28.08
C ALA A 367 10.08 49.10 29.26
N GLY A 368 10.85 48.36 30.07
CA GLY A 368 10.36 47.73 31.30
C GLY A 368 11.27 46.63 31.84
N SER A 369 12.38 47.02 32.42
CA SER A 369 13.34 46.22 33.19
C SER A 369 12.77 45.73 34.54
N ARG A 370 13.18 44.54 35.01
CA ARG A 370 13.64 44.31 36.41
C ARG A 370 14.08 42.85 36.71
N THR A 371 15.38 42.71 36.96
CA THR A 371 16.06 42.04 38.10
C THR A 371 15.50 40.77 38.76
N LYS A 372 16.30 39.67 38.62
CA LYS A 372 16.85 38.68 39.59
C LYS A 372 16.41 38.76 41.10
N PRO A 373 16.81 37.78 41.96
CA PRO A 373 16.60 36.32 41.98
C PRO A 373 16.22 35.83 43.41
N ARG A 374 16.33 34.51 43.69
CA ARG A 374 16.93 33.89 44.92
C ARG A 374 16.02 32.96 45.75
N ALA A 375 16.54 31.73 45.87
CA ALA A 375 16.60 30.79 47.01
C ALA A 375 15.34 30.17 47.66
N GLY A 376 15.57 28.94 48.11
CA GLY A 376 15.02 28.43 49.37
C GLY A 376 14.26 27.11 49.20
N THR A 377 14.91 25.95 49.23
CA THR A 377 15.30 25.20 50.44
C THR A 377 14.15 24.43 51.07
N GLN A 378 14.27 23.08 51.02
CA GLN A 378 13.82 22.11 52.02
C GLN A 378 12.29 22.00 52.26
N ARG A 379 11.69 20.92 52.74
CA ARG A 379 12.18 19.78 53.52
C ARG A 379 11.07 18.70 53.46
N SER A 380 11.49 17.45 53.40
CA SER A 380 11.03 16.30 54.20
C SER A 380 9.59 16.22 54.75
N GLY A 381 9.06 14.99 54.70
CA GLY A 381 8.19 14.43 55.74
C GLY A 381 6.92 13.85 55.15
N ALA A 382 6.86 12.58 54.76
CA ALA A 382 6.71 11.43 55.66
C ALA A 382 5.46 11.52 56.55
N ARG A 383 4.41 10.77 56.19
CA ARG A 383 3.62 9.85 57.02
C ARG A 383 2.25 9.65 56.37
N GLN A 384 2.00 8.44 55.89
CA GLN A 384 1.41 7.30 56.62
C GLN A 384 -0.09 7.46 56.83
N ASN A 385 -0.79 6.50 56.22
CA ASN A 385 -1.90 5.73 56.77
C ASN A 385 -3.15 6.52 57.18
N ARG A 386 -4.29 6.15 56.60
CA ARG A 386 -5.12 5.06 57.15
C ARG A 386 -6.52 5.12 56.54
N VAL A 387 -6.89 4.02 55.90
CA VAL A 387 -8.15 3.27 56.04
C VAL A 387 -9.35 4.08 56.57
N GLN A 388 -10.42 4.20 55.79
CA GLN A 388 -11.65 3.42 56.01
C GLN A 388 -12.73 3.75 54.98
N ALA A 389 -13.24 2.69 54.39
CA ALA A 389 -14.51 2.63 53.70
C ALA A 389 -15.65 3.01 54.66
N LYS A 390 -16.61 3.78 54.16
CA LYS A 390 -17.97 3.77 54.69
C LYS A 390 -18.96 4.04 53.57
N HIS A 391 -19.66 2.97 53.18
CA HIS A 391 -20.91 3.05 52.44
C HIS A 391 -21.95 3.80 53.27
N GLN A 392 -22.52 4.85 52.69
CA GLN A 392 -23.90 5.23 52.97
C GLN A 392 -24.61 5.57 51.66
N ARG A 393 -25.72 4.86 51.44
CA ARG A 393 -26.71 5.07 50.38
C ARG A 393 -27.65 6.22 50.75
N SER A 394 -28.23 6.80 49.70
CA SER A 394 -29.52 7.52 49.59
C SER A 394 -29.39 9.01 49.25
N PRO A 395 -30.42 9.65 48.68
CA PRO A 395 -31.19 9.26 47.49
C PRO A 395 -31.25 10.39 46.44
N SER A 396 -31.80 10.03 45.29
CA SER A 396 -32.13 10.85 44.12
C SER A 396 -32.80 12.19 44.43
N THR A 397 -32.35 13.25 43.76
CA THR A 397 -33.13 14.47 43.54
C THR A 397 -33.01 14.84 42.07
N GLU A 398 -34.14 14.77 41.36
CA GLU A 398 -34.30 15.23 39.97
C GLU A 398 -33.91 16.71 39.86
N ARG A 399 -33.17 17.04 38.80
CA ARG A 399 -32.82 18.43 38.45
C ARG A 399 -33.31 18.73 37.03
N PRO A 400 -33.95 19.89 36.77
CA PRO A 400 -34.57 20.17 35.48
C PRO A 400 -33.53 20.46 34.39
N LEU A 401 -33.81 19.98 33.18
CA LEU A 401 -33.04 20.28 31.96
C LEU A 401 -33.22 21.76 31.55
N PRO A 402 -32.14 22.48 31.16
CA PRO A 402 -32.27 23.78 30.53
C PRO A 402 -32.49 23.68 29.02
N ALA A 403 -33.26 24.65 28.51
CA ALA A 403 -33.76 24.77 27.15
C ALA A 403 -32.66 24.91 26.06
N ARG A 404 -32.93 24.28 24.91
CA ARG A 404 -32.16 24.37 23.66
C ARG A 404 -32.14 25.80 23.12
N ARG A 405 -30.95 26.33 22.84
CA ARG A 405 -30.75 27.52 21.99
C ARG A 405 -30.61 27.07 20.53
N SER A 406 -31.43 27.64 19.66
CA SER A 406 -31.36 27.52 18.20
C SER A 406 -30.16 28.30 17.65
N ILE A 407 -29.29 27.64 16.88
CA ILE A 407 -28.21 28.28 16.14
C ILE A 407 -28.69 28.50 14.70
N THR A 408 -28.88 29.76 14.34
CA THR A 408 -29.10 30.22 12.97
C THR A 408 -27.75 30.25 12.26
N THR A 409 -27.55 29.41 11.24
CA THR A 409 -26.39 29.50 10.35
C THR A 409 -26.79 30.26 9.08
N ARG A 410 -26.01 31.31 8.79
CA ARG A 410 -26.17 32.25 7.69
C ARG A 410 -25.29 31.75 6.53
N SER A 411 -25.90 31.30 5.45
CA SER A 411 -25.23 30.85 4.24
C SER A 411 -24.70 32.05 3.45
N ALA A 412 -23.40 32.09 3.18
CA ALA A 412 -22.80 32.96 2.18
C ALA A 412 -22.38 32.08 0.99
N GLY A 413 -22.97 32.35 -0.17
CA GLY A 413 -22.72 31.64 -1.41
C GLY A 413 -21.38 32.02 -2.04
N ILE A 414 -20.78 31.05 -2.72
CA ILE A 414 -19.72 31.27 -3.70
C ILE A 414 -20.11 30.43 -4.91
N GLU A 415 -20.57 31.11 -5.96
CA GLU A 415 -20.71 30.58 -7.31
C GLU A 415 -19.36 30.62 -8.03
N GLY A 416 -19.10 29.61 -8.87
CA GLY A 416 -18.12 29.69 -9.95
C GLY A 416 -16.91 28.78 -9.82
N ALA A 417 -17.02 27.54 -10.30
CA ALA A 417 -15.89 26.79 -10.84
C ALA A 417 -16.39 25.78 -11.88
N THR A 418 -16.01 26.05 -13.13
CA THR A 418 -16.32 25.33 -14.36
C THR A 418 -15.64 23.96 -14.39
N GLU A 419 -16.32 23.02 -15.07
CA GLU A 419 -15.96 21.63 -15.31
C GLU A 419 -14.50 21.41 -15.77
N MET A 420 -13.80 20.53 -15.06
CA MET A 420 -12.70 19.73 -15.58
C MET A 420 -12.93 18.29 -15.14
N GLY A 421 -13.37 17.44 -16.06
CA GLY A 421 -13.54 16.00 -15.82
C GLY A 421 -12.20 15.31 -15.55
N PRO A 422 -12.12 14.32 -14.64
CA PRO A 422 -10.86 13.67 -14.35
C PRO A 422 -10.54 12.57 -15.36
N LYS A 423 -9.36 12.67 -15.96
CA LYS A 423 -8.60 11.51 -16.44
C LYS A 423 -8.22 10.68 -15.20
N VAL A 424 -8.85 9.52 -15.04
CA VAL A 424 -8.44 8.53 -14.06
C VAL A 424 -7.10 7.95 -14.52
N LYS A 425 -6.02 8.44 -13.92
CA LYS A 425 -4.71 7.78 -13.94
C LYS A 425 -4.55 7.12 -12.58
N ASP A 426 -4.92 5.84 -12.52
CA ASP A 426 -4.71 5.02 -11.33
C ASP A 426 -3.25 4.60 -11.26
N ALA A 427 -2.43 5.50 -10.72
CA ALA A 427 -1.17 5.13 -10.11
C ALA A 427 -1.48 4.72 -8.67
N TRP A 428 -1.27 3.45 -8.34
CA TRP A 428 -1.28 2.95 -6.97
C TRP A 428 -0.16 3.61 -6.16
N ILE A 429 -0.45 4.78 -5.62
CA ILE A 429 0.34 5.42 -4.58
C ILE A 429 -0.37 5.14 -3.26
N PHE A 430 0.27 4.33 -2.42
CA PHE A 430 -0.02 4.29 -0.98
C PHE A 430 0.13 5.72 -0.44
N GLN A 431 -0.96 6.48 -0.42
CA GLN A 431 -1.02 7.71 0.37
C GLN A 431 -1.49 7.31 1.77
N ASP A 432 -0.57 7.37 2.72
CA ASP A 432 -0.85 7.33 4.15
C ASP A 432 -1.74 8.52 4.53
N ASN A 433 -3.06 8.36 4.40
CA ASN A 433 -4.02 9.28 5.00
C ASN A 433 -4.19 8.94 6.49
N ASN A 434 -3.11 9.07 7.25
CA ASN A 434 -3.15 9.04 8.70
C ASN A 434 -3.35 10.46 9.26
N THR A 435 -4.52 11.04 8.97
CA THR A 435 -5.02 12.21 9.68
C THR A 435 -6.46 11.97 10.07
N ASN A 436 -6.68 11.17 11.11
CA ASN A 436 -7.96 11.18 11.79
C ASN A 436 -7.83 11.81 13.18
N LYS A 437 -8.49 12.96 13.31
CA LYS A 437 -8.65 13.74 14.53
C LYS A 437 -9.46 12.92 15.53
N ARG A 438 -8.85 12.48 16.63
CA ARG A 438 -9.59 12.00 17.81
C ARG A 438 -9.93 13.21 18.70
N THR A 439 -11.16 13.69 18.61
CA THR A 439 -11.79 14.46 19.69
C THR A 439 -12.13 13.49 20.82
N ARG A 440 -11.40 13.62 21.93
CA ARG A 440 -11.61 12.89 23.18
C ARG A 440 -12.61 13.67 24.02
N SER A 441 -13.84 13.17 24.14
CA SER A 441 -14.80 13.60 25.16
C SER A 441 -14.57 12.76 26.41
N ASP A 442 -13.91 13.34 27.41
CA ASP A 442 -13.83 12.79 28.76
C ASP A 442 -15.20 12.96 29.45
N VAL A 443 -15.84 11.84 29.77
CA VAL A 443 -16.84 11.76 30.84
C VAL A 443 -16.31 10.70 31.79
N ARG A 444 -15.90 11.14 32.99
CA ARG A 444 -15.56 10.25 34.10
C ARG A 444 -16.77 10.10 35.04
N PRO A 445 -16.95 8.90 35.62
CA PRO A 445 -17.97 8.64 36.65
C PRO A 445 -17.65 9.31 37.99
#